data_AF-A0A835GBH2-F1
#
_entry.id   AF-A0A835GBH2-F1
#
_cell.length_a   1.000
_cell.length_b   1.000
_cell.length_c   1.000
_cell.angle_alpha   90.00
_cell.angle_beta   90.00
_cell.angle_gamma   90.00
#
_symmetry.space_group_name_H-M   'P 1'
#
loop_
_entity.id
_entity.type
_entity.pdbx_description
1 polymer ?
#
loop_
_entity_poly.entity_id
_entity_poly.type
_entity_poly.pdbx_seq_one_letter_code
_entity_poly.pdbx_strand_id
1 'polypeptide(L)'
;MARKKEESLALRRANHARVEGTRASHSLSFEEPEGDRGADESTTADDSALADDSTVAVGNRIPDDSAVTDVADNTATDDSTADANSHSCIICGKYRMYVKRRAVCLIKATNTFIEFMKAVSTKYNNIEMLRTIETDDNRDDNCFYHKHCKTKFEWHCKNNLETKNEKTWHKKRQCHTDAYDKICILIRERVVKNNECLFYNFISEKYIEFLHEQFDNVSNVEKPDFFSSRHLEKKLLVTFNTEIKIIFSDNKKYIAPYAGHIVSNQEYFKNIETRQAIYNIGQIIRREIINMDKTKLPEDISVQDLIRDVEEP
;
A
#
# COMPACT_ATOMS: atom_id res chain seq x y z
N MET A 1 -39.87 -51.01 31.98
CA MET A 1 -39.10 -50.02 31.19
C MET A 1 -38.94 -50.36 29.70
N ALA A 2 -39.54 -51.44 29.18
CA ALA A 2 -39.51 -51.74 27.73
C ALA A 2 -40.63 -51.07 26.91
N ARG A 3 -41.76 -50.66 27.53
CA ARG A 3 -42.91 -50.06 26.81
C ARG A 3 -42.76 -48.59 26.41
N LYS A 4 -41.82 -47.83 26.99
CA LYS A 4 -41.59 -46.41 26.62
C LYS A 4 -40.64 -46.23 25.43
N LYS A 5 -40.01 -47.31 24.94
CA LYS A 5 -39.07 -47.25 23.81
C LYS A 5 -39.74 -47.52 22.45
N GLU A 6 -40.91 -48.14 22.43
CA GLU A 6 -41.66 -48.43 21.20
C GLU A 6 -42.53 -47.25 20.72
N GLU A 7 -43.04 -46.41 21.62
CA GLU A 7 -43.79 -45.19 21.22
C GLU A 7 -42.91 -44.10 20.60
N SER A 8 -41.61 -44.06 20.92
CA SER A 8 -40.68 -43.07 20.35
C SER A 8 -40.23 -43.42 18.92
N LEU A 9 -40.38 -44.66 18.47
CA LEU A 9 -40.02 -45.07 17.10
C LEU A 9 -41.20 -44.98 16.13
N ALA A 10 -42.44 -45.06 16.63
CA ALA A 10 -43.65 -44.88 15.83
C ALA A 10 -43.88 -43.42 15.40
N LEU A 11 -43.50 -42.44 16.23
CA LEU A 11 -43.67 -41.01 15.90
C LEU A 11 -42.65 -40.49 14.86
N ARG A 12 -41.54 -41.18 14.62
CA ARG A 12 -40.52 -40.79 13.62
C ARG A 12 -40.80 -41.29 12.21
N ARG A 13 -41.76 -42.22 12.02
CA ARG A 13 -42.16 -42.73 10.69
C ARG A 13 -43.35 -41.99 10.08
N ALA A 14 -44.03 -41.11 10.82
CA ALA A 14 -45.19 -40.36 10.34
C ALA A 14 -44.86 -38.99 9.69
N ASN A 15 -43.65 -38.46 9.87
CA ASN A 15 -43.27 -37.12 9.36
C ASN A 15 -42.41 -37.13 8.08
N HIS A 16 -42.23 -38.29 7.44
CA HIS A 16 -41.46 -38.41 6.20
C HIS A 16 -42.31 -38.71 4.95
N ALA A 17 -43.64 -38.57 5.05
CA ALA A 17 -44.59 -38.94 3.98
C ALA A 17 -45.50 -37.78 3.51
N ARG A 18 -45.11 -36.53 3.75
CA ARG A 18 -45.92 -35.36 3.37
C ARG A 18 -45.02 -34.22 2.93
N VAL A 19 -44.60 -34.24 1.66
CA VAL A 19 -44.62 -33.13 0.67
C VAL A 19 -43.86 -33.65 -0.58
N GLU A 20 -44.51 -34.54 -1.34
CA GLU A 20 -44.27 -34.72 -2.76
C GLU A 20 -45.66 -34.74 -3.42
N GLY A 21 -45.86 -33.92 -4.45
CA GLY A 21 -46.99 -34.07 -5.38
C GLY A 21 -47.89 -32.85 -5.56
N THR A 22 -47.47 -31.90 -6.40
CA THR A 22 -48.39 -31.29 -7.37
C THR A 22 -47.64 -30.81 -8.60
N ARG A 23 -47.92 -31.48 -9.73
CA ARG A 23 -47.44 -31.20 -11.09
C ARG A 23 -48.66 -31.03 -11.97
N ALA A 24 -48.82 -29.87 -12.61
CA ALA A 24 -49.54 -29.66 -13.88
C ALA A 24 -49.32 -28.20 -14.31
N SER A 25 -48.50 -27.93 -15.33
CA SER A 25 -48.87 -27.80 -16.75
C SER A 25 -49.43 -26.42 -17.11
N HIS A 26 -48.60 -25.58 -17.72
CA HIS A 26 -49.02 -24.76 -18.86
C HIS A 26 -47.81 -24.43 -19.73
N SER A 27 -47.85 -24.98 -20.94
CA SER A 27 -47.02 -24.71 -22.11
C SER A 27 -47.29 -23.30 -22.66
N LEU A 28 -46.24 -22.59 -23.09
CA LEU A 28 -46.24 -21.76 -24.29
C LEU A 28 -44.79 -21.54 -24.74
N SER A 29 -44.55 -21.92 -25.99
CA SER A 29 -43.33 -21.85 -26.78
C SER A 29 -42.97 -20.42 -27.20
N PHE A 30 -41.68 -20.08 -27.18
CA PHE A 30 -41.12 -19.11 -28.13
C PHE A 30 -39.62 -19.36 -28.34
N GLU A 31 -39.20 -19.17 -29.59
CA GLU A 31 -38.01 -19.72 -30.25
C GLU A 31 -36.68 -19.06 -29.86
N GLU A 32 -35.61 -19.85 -30.01
CA GLU A 32 -34.20 -19.42 -29.98
C GLU A 32 -33.87 -18.48 -31.16
N PRO A 33 -32.73 -17.77 -31.08
CA PRO A 33 -31.65 -18.26 -31.95
C PRO A 33 -30.27 -18.32 -31.28
N GLU A 34 -29.62 -19.43 -31.64
CA GLU A 34 -28.19 -19.74 -31.75
C GLU A 34 -27.17 -18.63 -31.47
N GLY A 35 -26.25 -18.94 -30.56
CA GLY A 35 -25.05 -18.16 -30.26
C GLY A 35 -23.95 -19.04 -29.65
N ASP A 36 -23.23 -19.70 -30.55
CA ASP A 36 -21.81 -20.10 -30.54
C ASP A 36 -21.12 -20.62 -29.27
N ARG A 37 -20.46 -21.77 -29.43
CA ARG A 37 -19.67 -22.49 -28.42
C ARG A 37 -18.17 -22.26 -28.64
N GLY A 38 -17.46 -22.00 -27.55
CA GLY A 38 -16.00 -22.19 -27.44
C GLY A 38 -15.42 -21.21 -26.43
N ALA A 39 -15.40 -21.49 -25.13
CA ALA A 39 -14.40 -22.32 -24.45
C ALA A 39 -12.96 -21.90 -24.82
N ASP A 40 -12.33 -21.12 -23.93
CA ASP A 40 -10.92 -21.22 -23.55
C ASP A 40 -10.73 -20.45 -22.22
N GLU A 41 -10.82 -21.22 -21.14
CA GLU A 41 -10.61 -20.82 -19.75
C GLU A 41 -9.09 -20.82 -19.50
N SER A 42 -8.48 -19.63 -19.48
CA SER A 42 -7.09 -19.46 -18.99
C SER A 42 -7.13 -18.78 -17.63
N THR A 43 -7.19 -19.62 -16.60
CA THR A 43 -6.88 -19.26 -15.22
C THR A 43 -5.41 -18.86 -15.10
N THR A 44 -5.14 -17.58 -14.89
CA THR A 44 -3.92 -17.14 -14.20
C THR A 44 -4.35 -16.46 -12.90
N ALA A 45 -4.31 -17.25 -11.82
CA ALA A 45 -4.38 -16.74 -10.47
C ALA A 45 -3.02 -16.10 -10.16
N ASP A 46 -2.92 -14.78 -10.31
CA ASP A 46 -1.82 -14.02 -9.73
C ASP A 46 -2.10 -13.80 -8.24
N ASP A 47 -1.59 -14.76 -7.48
CA ASP A 47 -1.58 -14.82 -6.03
C ASP A 47 -0.68 -13.70 -5.48
N SER A 48 -1.24 -12.49 -5.34
CA SER A 48 -0.61 -11.39 -4.61
C SER A 48 -0.69 -11.65 -3.10
N ALA A 49 0.11 -12.61 -2.65
CA ALA A 49 0.40 -12.85 -1.26
C ALA A 49 1.15 -11.65 -0.67
N LEU A 50 0.42 -10.76 0.00
CA LEU A 50 0.99 -9.77 0.91
C LEU A 50 1.56 -10.52 2.13
N ALA A 51 2.83 -10.89 2.05
CA ALA A 51 3.61 -11.31 3.20
C ALA A 51 3.86 -10.08 4.09
N ASP A 52 3.28 -10.14 5.28
CA ASP A 52 3.38 -9.19 6.37
C ASP A 52 4.55 -9.62 7.26
N ASP A 53 5.59 -8.80 7.39
CA ASP A 53 6.62 -8.96 8.41
C ASP A 53 6.65 -7.68 9.26
N SER A 54 6.02 -7.76 10.42
CA SER A 54 6.09 -6.78 11.50
C SER A 54 6.31 -7.51 12.81
N THR A 55 7.54 -7.96 13.03
CA THR A 55 8.02 -8.30 14.37
C THR A 55 8.30 -7.02 15.15
N VAL A 56 7.42 -6.72 16.11
CA VAL A 56 7.63 -5.69 17.13
C VAL A 56 8.43 -6.33 18.27
N ALA A 57 9.71 -5.94 18.42
CA ALA A 57 10.55 -6.39 19.51
C ALA A 57 10.25 -5.57 20.78
N VAL A 58 9.53 -6.20 21.72
CA VAL A 58 9.39 -5.75 23.11
C VAL A 58 10.57 -6.29 23.91
N GLY A 59 11.21 -5.41 24.68
CA GLY A 59 12.45 -5.68 25.39
C GLY A 59 12.33 -6.66 26.55
N ASN A 60 13.47 -7.26 26.88
CA ASN A 60 13.74 -7.85 28.20
C ASN A 60 15.21 -7.62 28.56
N ARG A 61 15.44 -7.19 29.80
CA ARG A 61 16.74 -6.95 30.44
C ARG A 61 17.20 -8.21 31.22
N ILE A 62 18.46 -8.63 31.00
CA ILE A 62 19.56 -8.96 31.97
C ILE A 62 19.32 -10.14 32.96
N PRO A 63 20.27 -11.09 33.21
CA PRO A 63 21.63 -10.81 33.71
C PRO A 63 22.85 -11.66 33.25
N ASP A 64 24.01 -11.05 33.53
CA ASP A 64 25.37 -11.60 33.75
C ASP A 64 25.43 -13.03 34.32
N ASP A 65 26.38 -13.86 33.83
CA ASP A 65 27.64 -14.12 34.56
C ASP A 65 28.68 -14.90 33.71
N SER A 66 29.94 -14.77 34.13
CA SER A 66 31.23 -15.16 33.55
C SER A 66 31.43 -16.63 33.11
N ALA A 67 32.28 -16.85 32.09
CA ALA A 67 33.63 -17.46 32.23
C ALA A 67 34.23 -17.94 30.87
N VAL A 68 35.32 -17.28 30.47
CA VAL A 68 36.57 -17.77 29.81
C VAL A 68 36.55 -19.03 28.95
N THR A 69 37.01 -18.90 27.68
CA THR A 69 38.36 -19.36 27.26
C THR A 69 38.75 -18.73 25.91
N ASP A 70 40.00 -18.26 25.87
CA ASP A 70 40.74 -17.72 24.75
C ASP A 70 40.76 -18.62 23.50
N VAL A 71 40.94 -18.01 22.31
CA VAL A 71 42.20 -18.10 21.53
C VAL A 71 41.99 -17.56 20.10
N ALA A 72 42.95 -16.71 19.70
CA ALA A 72 43.34 -16.30 18.35
C ALA A 72 42.58 -15.12 17.70
N ASP A 73 42.93 -13.96 18.23
CA ASP A 73 43.13 -12.69 17.55
C ASP A 73 43.73 -12.81 16.14
N ASN A 74 43.05 -12.23 15.16
CA ASN A 74 43.61 -11.79 13.87
C ASN A 74 42.89 -10.50 13.48
N THR A 75 43.09 -9.48 14.30
CA THR A 75 42.90 -8.09 13.91
C THR A 75 43.97 -7.72 12.87
N ALA A 76 43.62 -7.83 11.59
CA ALA A 76 44.39 -7.17 10.54
C ALA A 76 44.13 -5.67 10.65
N THR A 77 45.09 -5.03 11.30
CA THR A 77 45.24 -3.59 11.49
C THR A 77 45.06 -2.80 10.21
N ASP A 78 44.29 -1.74 10.38
CA ASP A 78 44.25 -0.52 9.59
C ASP A 78 45.67 0.00 9.37
N ASP A 79 46.20 -0.18 8.16
CA ASP A 79 47.48 0.39 7.74
C ASP A 79 47.20 1.66 6.93
N SER A 80 46.75 2.68 7.66
CA SER A 80 46.74 4.06 7.21
C SER A 80 48.15 4.64 7.31
N THR A 81 49.09 4.16 6.49
CA THR A 81 50.30 4.93 6.16
C THR A 81 49.98 5.84 4.99
N ALA A 82 49.73 7.10 5.33
CA ALA A 82 49.60 8.20 4.39
C ALA A 82 50.93 8.42 3.65
N ASP A 83 51.10 7.77 2.50
CA ASP A 83 52.05 8.20 1.47
C ASP A 83 51.34 9.21 0.56
N ALA A 84 51.93 10.40 0.43
CA ALA A 84 51.42 11.56 -0.30
C ALA A 84 51.33 11.39 -1.83
N ASN A 85 51.28 10.16 -2.34
CA ASN A 85 51.13 9.81 -3.76
C ASN A 85 50.30 8.52 -3.96
N SER A 86 49.34 8.25 -3.08
CA SER A 86 48.53 7.03 -3.15
C SER A 86 47.60 7.04 -4.37
N HIS A 87 47.97 6.33 -5.43
CA HIS A 87 47.08 6.05 -6.57
C HIS A 87 45.77 5.42 -6.06
N SER A 88 44.63 6.07 -6.26
CA SER A 88 43.33 5.56 -5.83
C SER A 88 42.42 5.28 -7.02
N CYS A 89 41.52 4.32 -6.88
CA CYS A 89 40.48 4.07 -7.88
C CYS A 89 39.53 5.27 -7.95
N ILE A 90 39.36 5.90 -9.11
CA ILE A 90 38.46 7.05 -9.32
C ILE A 90 36.98 6.71 -9.02
N ILE A 91 36.60 5.44 -9.10
CA ILE A 91 35.20 5.00 -8.86
C ILE A 91 34.92 4.77 -7.37
N CYS A 92 35.87 4.20 -6.62
CA CYS A 92 35.62 3.75 -5.24
C CYS A 92 36.53 4.39 -4.19
N GLY A 93 37.48 5.22 -4.59
CA GLY A 93 38.45 5.89 -3.73
C GLY A 93 39.52 4.97 -3.10
N LYS A 94 39.47 3.66 -3.36
CA LYS A 94 40.36 2.69 -2.69
C LYS A 94 41.59 2.37 -3.52
N TYR A 95 42.74 2.20 -2.85
CA TYR A 95 43.95 1.63 -3.46
C TYR A 95 43.75 0.14 -3.79
N ARG A 96 43.27 -0.65 -2.82
CA ARG A 96 43.10 -2.10 -2.96
C ARG A 96 41.64 -2.51 -2.79
N MET A 97 41.19 -3.48 -3.58
CA MET A 97 39.88 -4.10 -3.45
C MET A 97 40.00 -5.63 -3.48
N TYR A 98 39.12 -6.32 -2.76
CA TYR A 98 39.04 -7.79 -2.79
C TYR A 98 37.70 -8.25 -3.38
N VAL A 99 37.74 -9.18 -4.32
CA VAL A 99 36.55 -9.82 -4.91
C VAL A 99 36.71 -11.32 -4.80
N LYS A 100 35.76 -12.00 -4.12
CA LYS A 100 35.81 -13.46 -3.86
C LYS A 100 37.17 -13.91 -3.28
N ARG A 101 37.65 -13.19 -2.26
CA ARG A 101 38.96 -13.39 -1.58
C ARG A 101 40.21 -13.17 -2.45
N ARG A 102 40.08 -12.64 -3.67
CA ARG A 102 41.21 -12.28 -4.54
C ARG A 102 41.40 -10.77 -4.58
N ALA A 103 42.65 -10.30 -4.46
CA ALA A 103 42.97 -8.89 -4.62
C ALA A 103 42.80 -8.46 -6.09
N VAL A 104 42.16 -7.32 -6.32
CA VAL A 104 42.00 -6.68 -7.62
C VAL A 104 42.93 -5.46 -7.64
N CYS A 105 43.87 -5.47 -8.57
CA CYS A 105 44.85 -4.40 -8.74
C CYS A 105 44.22 -3.18 -9.42
N LEU A 106 44.84 -2.02 -9.17
CA LEU A 106 44.58 -0.80 -9.92
C LEU A 106 45.14 -0.92 -11.33
N ILE A 107 44.42 -0.36 -12.28
CA ILE A 107 44.78 -0.26 -13.69
C ILE A 107 44.82 1.23 -14.01
N LYS A 108 45.89 1.68 -14.67
CA LYS A 108 45.98 3.05 -15.17
C LYS A 108 44.87 3.30 -16.20
N ALA A 109 44.15 4.40 -16.05
CA ALA A 109 43.11 4.81 -16.97
C ALA A 109 43.70 5.17 -18.33
N THR A 110 43.03 4.73 -19.38
CA THR A 110 43.27 5.18 -20.76
C THR A 110 42.29 6.28 -21.11
N ASN A 111 42.59 7.10 -22.13
CA ASN A 111 41.65 8.12 -22.62
C ASN A 111 40.29 7.49 -22.98
N THR A 112 40.29 6.28 -23.56
CA THR A 112 39.06 5.52 -23.86
C THR A 112 38.23 5.15 -22.63
N PHE A 113 38.87 4.95 -21.46
CA PHE A 113 38.16 4.71 -20.21
C PHE A 113 37.56 6.02 -19.67
N ILE A 114 38.29 7.13 -19.75
CA ILE A 114 37.79 8.45 -19.33
C ILE A 114 36.59 8.85 -20.19
N GLU A 115 36.67 8.67 -21.51
CA GLU A 115 35.54 8.89 -22.42
C GLU A 115 34.34 7.99 -22.10
N PHE A 116 34.56 6.71 -21.80
CA PHE A 116 33.50 5.81 -21.34
C PHE A 116 32.83 6.34 -20.05
N MET A 117 33.64 6.75 -19.07
CA MET A 117 33.15 7.28 -17.80
C MET A 117 32.35 8.58 -18.01
N LYS A 118 32.83 9.50 -18.86
CA LYS A 118 32.10 10.72 -19.26
C LYS A 118 30.79 10.37 -19.94
N ALA A 119 30.81 9.49 -20.95
CA ALA A 119 29.62 9.10 -21.70
C ALA A 119 28.54 8.45 -20.81
N VAL A 120 28.92 7.52 -19.95
CA VAL A 120 28.00 6.86 -19.00
C VAL A 120 27.50 7.86 -17.96
N SER A 121 28.37 8.72 -17.42
CA SER A 121 27.96 9.71 -16.41
C SER A 121 27.02 10.76 -16.98
N THR A 122 27.24 11.23 -18.21
CA THR A 122 26.33 12.13 -18.93
C THR A 122 25.01 11.45 -19.22
N LYS A 123 25.03 10.21 -19.72
CA LYS A 123 23.81 9.44 -20.06
C LYS A 123 22.88 9.23 -18.85
N TYR A 124 23.44 9.01 -17.67
CA TYR A 124 22.68 8.75 -16.43
C TYR A 124 22.69 9.93 -15.44
N ASN A 125 23.09 11.12 -15.88
CA ASN A 125 23.14 12.35 -15.09
C ASN A 125 23.88 12.23 -13.74
N ASN A 126 25.02 11.54 -13.73
CA ASN A 126 25.89 11.42 -12.56
C ASN A 126 26.84 12.63 -12.47
N ILE A 127 26.31 13.74 -11.97
CA ILE A 127 27.01 15.04 -11.89
C ILE A 127 28.27 14.97 -11.02
N GLU A 128 28.25 14.19 -9.94
CA GLU A 128 29.39 14.03 -9.05
C GLU A 128 30.58 13.41 -9.77
N MET A 129 30.34 12.31 -10.51
CA MET A 129 31.40 11.66 -11.28
C MET A 129 31.91 12.54 -12.42
N LEU A 130 31.06 13.33 -13.08
CA LEU A 130 31.50 14.30 -14.09
C LEU A 130 32.46 15.33 -13.48
N ARG A 131 32.15 15.87 -12.29
CA ARG A 131 33.03 16.80 -11.57
C ARG A 131 34.35 16.15 -11.15
N THR A 132 34.32 14.91 -10.66
CA THR A 132 35.53 14.17 -10.30
C THR A 132 36.42 13.99 -11.52
N ILE A 133 35.86 13.61 -12.66
CA ILE A 133 36.61 13.46 -13.91
C ILE A 133 37.18 14.81 -14.37
N GLU A 134 36.44 15.92 -14.30
CA GLU A 134 36.94 17.25 -14.68
C GLU A 134 38.06 17.76 -13.75
N THR A 135 37.97 17.44 -12.46
CA THR A 135 38.99 17.81 -11.47
C THR A 135 40.27 16.99 -11.65
N ASP A 136 40.12 15.71 -12.02
CA ASP A 136 41.22 14.78 -12.25
C ASP A 136 41.80 14.86 -13.68
N ASP A 137 41.05 15.30 -14.70
CA ASP A 137 41.55 15.55 -16.07
C ASP A 137 42.63 16.64 -16.08
N ASN A 138 42.61 17.55 -15.10
CA ASN A 138 43.64 18.57 -14.91
C ASN A 138 44.91 18.03 -14.22
N ARG A 139 44.92 16.76 -13.80
CA ARG A 139 46.09 16.07 -13.25
C ARG A 139 46.59 15.07 -14.29
N ASP A 140 47.39 15.57 -15.23
CA ASP A 140 48.06 14.76 -16.24
C ASP A 140 48.60 13.44 -15.64
N ASP A 141 48.11 12.33 -16.18
CA ASP A 141 48.67 10.98 -16.12
C ASP A 141 48.40 10.04 -14.92
N ASN A 142 47.63 10.42 -13.89
CA ASN A 142 47.50 9.60 -12.67
C ASN A 142 46.07 9.15 -12.28
N CYS A 143 45.21 8.88 -13.26
CA CYS A 143 43.91 8.26 -13.00
C CYS A 143 44.00 6.73 -13.00
N PHE A 144 43.43 6.08 -11.98
CA PHE A 144 43.44 4.62 -11.82
C PHE A 144 42.03 4.09 -11.56
N TYR A 145 41.79 2.82 -11.88
CA TYR A 145 40.54 2.14 -11.57
C TYR A 145 40.73 0.64 -11.35
N HIS A 146 39.82 0.00 -10.63
CA HIS A 146 39.75 -1.47 -10.60
C HIS A 146 38.88 -1.98 -11.75
N LYS A 147 39.30 -3.04 -12.44
CA LYS A 147 38.51 -3.67 -13.53
C LYS A 147 37.05 -3.96 -13.11
N HIS A 148 36.87 -4.44 -11.89
CA HIS A 148 35.55 -4.75 -11.34
C HIS A 148 34.70 -3.49 -11.07
N CYS A 149 35.32 -2.39 -10.66
CA CYS A 149 34.63 -1.10 -10.53
C CYS A 149 34.13 -0.62 -11.90
N LYS A 150 34.94 -0.73 -12.96
CA LYS A 150 34.51 -0.41 -14.34
C LYS A 150 33.30 -1.25 -14.76
N THR A 151 33.34 -2.56 -14.55
CA THR A 151 32.23 -3.46 -14.93
C THR A 151 30.93 -3.10 -14.20
N LYS A 152 31.02 -2.67 -12.94
CA LYS A 152 29.85 -2.30 -12.15
C LYS A 152 29.40 -0.86 -12.34
N PHE A 153 30.24 0.01 -12.86
CA PHE A 153 29.98 1.44 -12.92
C PHE A 153 28.71 1.77 -13.72
N GLU A 154 28.58 1.22 -14.92
CA GLU A 154 27.39 1.46 -15.75
C GLU A 154 26.12 0.95 -15.08
N TRP A 155 26.18 -0.25 -14.48
CA TRP A 155 25.05 -0.82 -13.73
C TRP A 155 24.66 0.06 -12.54
N HIS A 156 25.63 0.58 -11.78
CA HIS A 156 25.36 1.49 -10.67
C HIS A 156 24.77 2.81 -11.14
N CYS A 157 25.28 3.40 -12.23
CA CYS A 157 24.74 4.64 -12.78
C CYS A 157 23.29 4.45 -13.29
N LYS A 158 23.04 3.36 -14.01
CA LYS A 158 21.70 2.99 -14.47
C LYS A 158 20.74 2.77 -13.30
N ASN A 159 21.15 1.95 -12.32
CA ASN A 159 20.31 1.63 -11.19
C ASN A 159 20.09 2.83 -10.26
N ASN A 160 21.07 3.71 -10.06
CA ASN A 160 20.89 4.90 -9.24
C ASN A 160 19.84 5.86 -9.84
N LEU A 161 19.78 5.95 -11.17
CA LEU A 161 18.71 6.67 -11.87
C LEU A 161 17.37 5.96 -11.70
N GLU A 162 17.34 4.64 -11.85
CA GLU A 162 16.14 3.82 -11.67
C GLU A 162 15.66 3.73 -10.21
N THR A 163 16.52 3.86 -9.20
CA THR A 163 16.15 3.89 -7.78
C THR A 163 15.74 5.27 -7.29
N LYS A 164 16.20 6.35 -7.95
CA LYS A 164 15.66 7.70 -7.74
C LYS A 164 14.22 7.82 -8.26
N ASN A 165 13.84 6.98 -9.21
CA ASN A 165 12.44 6.64 -9.41
C ASN A 165 12.05 5.68 -8.30
N GLU A 166 11.48 6.17 -7.20
CA GLU A 166 10.84 5.35 -6.18
C GLU A 166 10.13 4.17 -6.85
N LYS A 167 10.53 2.92 -6.51
CA LYS A 167 9.96 1.74 -7.17
C LYS A 167 8.44 1.85 -7.08
N THR A 168 7.74 1.65 -8.19
CA THR A 168 6.28 1.79 -8.31
C THR A 168 5.53 1.14 -7.14
N TRP A 169 6.04 0.04 -6.60
CA TRP A 169 5.54 -0.62 -5.39
C TRP A 169 5.53 0.27 -4.13
N HIS A 170 6.59 1.03 -3.85
CA HIS A 170 6.65 1.92 -2.68
C HIS A 170 5.57 3.00 -2.77
N LYS A 171 5.40 3.58 -3.96
CA LYS A 171 4.35 4.57 -4.23
C LYS A 171 2.94 3.97 -4.04
N LYS A 172 2.68 2.79 -4.62
CA LYS A 172 1.41 2.07 -4.41
C LYS A 172 1.14 1.83 -2.92
N ARG A 173 2.15 1.34 -2.19
CA ARG A 173 2.06 1.09 -0.75
C ARG A 173 1.77 2.38 0.03
N GLN A 174 2.39 3.49 -0.33
CA GLN A 174 2.15 4.79 0.29
C GLN A 174 0.70 5.24 0.07
N CYS A 175 0.19 5.19 -1.16
CA CYS A 175 -1.21 5.53 -1.45
C CYS A 175 -2.21 4.71 -0.61
N HIS A 176 -1.97 3.40 -0.47
CA HIS A 176 -2.80 2.53 0.39
C HIS A 176 -2.71 2.90 1.88
N THR A 177 -1.54 3.33 2.33
CA THR A 177 -1.30 3.76 3.72
C THR A 177 -2.07 5.05 3.99
N ASP A 178 -1.92 6.06 3.12
CA ASP A 178 -2.57 7.36 3.26
C ASP A 178 -4.10 7.26 3.18
N ALA A 179 -4.61 6.44 2.26
CA ALA A 179 -6.06 6.17 2.17
C ALA A 179 -6.59 5.44 3.42
N TYR A 180 -5.80 4.53 3.99
CA TYR A 180 -6.18 3.81 5.20
C TYR A 180 -6.20 4.73 6.43
N ASP A 181 -5.25 5.66 6.53
CA ASP A 181 -5.20 6.63 7.60
C ASP A 181 -6.40 7.57 7.58
N LYS A 182 -6.84 8.01 6.39
CA LYS A 182 -8.09 8.77 6.22
C LYS A 182 -9.32 7.99 6.74
N ILE A 183 -9.41 6.68 6.45
CA ILE A 183 -10.48 5.83 7.01
C ILE A 183 -10.37 5.71 8.52
N CYS A 184 -9.18 5.55 9.07
CA CYS A 184 -8.98 5.47 10.51
C CYS A 184 -9.44 6.77 11.19
N ILE A 185 -9.16 7.93 10.61
CA ILE A 185 -9.64 9.22 11.11
C ILE A 185 -11.18 9.25 11.12
N LEU A 186 -11.81 8.87 10.00
CA LEU A 186 -13.27 8.85 9.89
C LEU A 186 -13.93 7.91 10.91
N ILE A 187 -13.36 6.73 11.15
CA ILE A 187 -13.88 5.77 12.14
C ILE A 187 -13.69 6.30 13.56
N ARG A 188 -12.51 6.86 13.90
CA ARG A 188 -12.28 7.46 15.21
C ARG A 188 -13.27 8.58 15.50
N GLU A 189 -13.52 9.44 14.53
CA GLU A 189 -14.43 10.56 14.71
C GLU A 189 -15.89 10.10 14.82
N ARG A 190 -16.37 9.32 13.86
CA ARG A 190 -17.79 9.01 13.78
C ARG A 190 -18.19 7.85 14.67
N VAL A 191 -17.45 6.75 14.63
CA VAL A 191 -17.81 5.54 15.38
C VAL A 191 -17.36 5.69 16.82
N VAL A 192 -16.07 5.96 17.06
CA VAL A 192 -15.53 5.93 18.43
C VAL A 192 -15.97 7.16 19.24
N LYS A 193 -15.73 8.37 18.73
CA LYS A 193 -16.05 9.60 19.49
C LYS A 193 -17.54 9.91 19.49
N ASN A 194 -18.19 9.87 18.34
CA ASN A 194 -19.60 10.25 18.22
C ASN A 194 -20.58 9.09 18.50
N ASN A 195 -20.08 7.89 18.83
CA ASN A 195 -20.87 6.69 19.07
C ASN A 195 -21.85 6.34 17.93
N GLU A 196 -21.47 6.63 16.68
CA GLU A 196 -22.32 6.36 15.53
C GLU A 196 -22.12 4.93 14.99
N CYS A 197 -23.20 4.36 14.48
CA CYS A 197 -23.17 3.13 13.70
C CYS A 197 -23.14 3.49 12.21
N LEU A 198 -22.25 2.86 11.43
CA LEU A 198 -22.08 3.11 10.01
C LEU A 198 -22.19 1.81 9.21
N PHE A 199 -22.65 1.91 7.96
CA PHE A 199 -22.59 0.77 7.04
C PHE A 199 -21.15 0.42 6.72
N TYR A 200 -20.83 -0.88 6.71
CA TYR A 200 -19.50 -1.32 6.30
C TYR A 200 -19.23 -1.05 4.81
N ASN A 201 -20.26 -1.15 3.97
CA ASN A 201 -20.15 -0.80 2.55
C ASN A 201 -19.78 0.67 2.36
N PHE A 202 -20.31 1.57 3.19
CA PHE A 202 -19.90 2.98 3.19
C PHE A 202 -18.39 3.15 3.41
N ILE A 203 -17.85 2.45 4.41
CA ILE A 203 -16.44 2.52 4.75
C ILE A 203 -15.59 1.95 3.61
N SER A 204 -16.04 0.85 2.99
CA SER A 204 -15.38 0.27 1.82
C SER A 204 -15.38 1.24 0.63
N GLU A 205 -16.53 1.86 0.32
CA GLU A 205 -16.66 2.86 -0.75
C GLU A 205 -15.77 4.08 -0.49
N LYS A 206 -15.78 4.61 0.74
CA LYS A 206 -14.91 5.73 1.13
C LYS A 206 -13.44 5.38 1.03
N TYR A 207 -13.07 4.14 1.35
CA TYR A 207 -11.69 3.70 1.21
C TYR A 207 -11.27 3.73 -0.26
N ILE A 208 -12.11 3.21 -1.17
CA ILE A 208 -11.86 3.23 -2.61
C ILE A 208 -11.77 4.67 -3.13
N GLU A 209 -12.67 5.56 -2.70
CA GLU A 209 -12.61 6.99 -3.05
C GLU A 209 -11.29 7.63 -2.63
N PHE A 210 -10.88 7.45 -1.36
CA PHE A 210 -9.61 7.98 -0.88
C PHE A 210 -8.43 7.37 -1.60
N LEU A 211 -8.50 6.08 -1.94
CA LEU A 211 -7.46 5.41 -2.70
C LEU A 211 -7.33 6.04 -4.08
N HIS A 212 -8.43 6.22 -4.82
CA HIS A 212 -8.41 6.89 -6.12
C HIS A 212 -7.82 8.30 -6.03
N GLU A 213 -8.20 9.08 -5.02
CA GLU A 213 -7.64 10.42 -4.77
C GLU A 213 -6.12 10.38 -4.60
N GLN A 214 -5.58 9.41 -3.83
CA GLN A 214 -4.14 9.29 -3.65
C GLN A 214 -3.42 8.87 -4.95
N PHE A 215 -4.00 7.96 -5.72
CA PHE A 215 -3.42 7.51 -6.98
C PHE A 215 -3.47 8.59 -8.07
N ASP A 216 -4.53 9.41 -8.12
CA ASP A 216 -4.63 10.53 -9.06
C ASP A 216 -3.54 11.59 -8.84
N ASN A 217 -3.05 11.72 -7.60
CA ASN A 217 -1.98 12.64 -7.24
C ASN A 217 -0.57 12.11 -7.52
N VAL A 218 -0.42 10.85 -7.95
CA VAL A 218 0.90 10.21 -8.15
C VAL A 218 1.11 9.82 -9.61
N SER A 219 2.07 10.48 -10.27
CA SER A 219 2.41 10.15 -11.66
C SER A 219 3.03 8.75 -11.80
N ASN A 220 2.74 8.09 -12.93
CA ASN A 220 3.30 6.79 -13.34
C ASN A 220 2.92 5.61 -12.43
N VAL A 221 1.75 5.66 -11.80
CA VAL A 221 1.22 4.55 -11.01
C VAL A 221 -0.21 4.24 -11.46
N GLU A 222 -0.41 3.03 -11.96
CA GLU A 222 -1.75 2.55 -12.33
C GLU A 222 -2.62 2.34 -11.08
N LYS A 223 -3.89 2.71 -11.20
CA LYS A 223 -4.90 2.47 -10.17
C LYS A 223 -5.09 0.96 -9.98
N PRO A 224 -5.36 0.51 -8.75
CA PRO A 224 -5.65 -0.89 -8.51
C PRO A 224 -7.00 -1.27 -9.11
N ASP A 225 -7.04 -2.33 -9.93
CA ASP A 225 -8.26 -2.84 -10.57
C ASP A 225 -9.22 -3.50 -9.58
N PHE A 226 -8.70 -3.99 -8.45
CA PHE A 226 -9.50 -4.72 -7.47
C PHE A 226 -9.06 -4.46 -6.03
N PHE A 227 -10.05 -4.39 -5.15
CA PHE A 227 -9.85 -4.25 -3.72
C PHE A 227 -10.60 -5.33 -2.93
N SER A 228 -9.88 -5.99 -2.02
CA SER A 228 -10.48 -6.95 -1.11
C SER A 228 -11.12 -6.26 0.09
N SER A 229 -12.44 -6.12 0.04
CA SER A 229 -13.29 -5.68 1.16
C SER A 229 -13.00 -6.46 2.46
N ARG A 230 -12.66 -7.76 2.35
CA ARG A 230 -12.29 -8.62 3.48
C ARG A 230 -10.95 -8.23 4.12
N HIS A 231 -9.99 -7.74 3.33
CA HIS A 231 -8.69 -7.32 3.86
C HIS A 231 -8.83 -6.05 4.71
N LEU A 232 -9.63 -5.08 4.24
CA LEU A 232 -9.96 -3.88 5.01
C LEU A 232 -10.59 -4.24 6.36
N GLU A 233 -11.53 -5.17 6.34
CA GLU A 233 -12.25 -5.61 7.53
C GLU A 233 -11.28 -6.13 8.58
N LYS A 234 -10.41 -7.06 8.18
CA LYS A 234 -9.39 -7.64 9.04
C LYS A 234 -8.49 -6.55 9.61
N LYS A 235 -8.04 -5.60 8.76
CA LYS A 235 -7.15 -4.51 9.17
C LYS A 235 -7.82 -3.56 10.17
N LEU A 236 -9.10 -3.24 9.97
CA LEU A 236 -9.89 -2.42 10.89
C LEU A 236 -10.10 -3.09 12.24
N LEU A 237 -10.43 -4.39 12.24
CA LEU A 237 -10.60 -5.15 13.49
C LEU A 237 -9.28 -5.32 14.25
N VAL A 238 -8.13 -5.32 13.58
CA VAL A 238 -6.83 -5.28 14.25
C VAL A 238 -6.56 -3.90 14.86
N THR A 239 -6.79 -2.84 14.10
CA THR A 239 -6.49 -1.45 14.53
C THR A 239 -7.40 -0.95 15.65
N PHE A 240 -8.67 -1.35 15.63
CA PHE A 240 -9.70 -0.89 16.56
C PHE A 240 -10.29 -2.01 17.42
N ASN A 241 -9.47 -3.02 17.74
CA ASN A 241 -9.88 -4.28 18.36
C ASN A 241 -10.74 -4.15 19.64
N THR A 242 -10.57 -3.07 20.40
CA THR A 242 -11.33 -2.80 21.63
C THR A 242 -12.34 -1.66 21.49
N GLU A 243 -12.33 -0.93 20.36
CA GLU A 243 -13.10 0.30 20.18
C GLU A 243 -14.32 0.09 19.28
N ILE A 244 -14.22 -0.83 18.31
CA ILE A 244 -15.31 -1.13 17.38
C ILE A 244 -15.66 -2.62 17.39
N LYS A 245 -16.87 -2.92 16.92
CA LYS A 245 -17.34 -4.25 16.57
C LYS A 245 -18.07 -4.22 15.24
N ILE A 246 -18.08 -5.36 14.56
CA ILE A 246 -18.86 -5.54 13.33
C ILE A 246 -20.11 -6.33 13.67
N ILE A 247 -21.27 -5.80 13.31
CA ILE A 247 -22.57 -6.45 13.51
C ILE A 247 -23.25 -6.69 12.16
N PHE A 248 -24.19 -7.63 12.15
CA PHE A 248 -25.01 -7.96 10.99
C PHE A 248 -26.48 -7.73 11.33
N SER A 249 -27.19 -7.05 10.44
CA SER A 249 -28.65 -6.89 10.49
C SER A 249 -29.18 -6.82 9.06
N ASP A 250 -30.30 -7.50 8.77
CA ASP A 250 -30.96 -7.49 7.45
C ASP A 250 -30.00 -7.75 6.27
N ASN A 251 -29.10 -8.75 6.42
CA ASN A 251 -28.04 -9.08 5.46
C ASN A 251 -27.05 -7.95 5.15
N LYS A 252 -27.02 -6.88 5.96
CA LYS A 252 -26.08 -5.78 5.87
C LYS A 252 -25.10 -5.82 7.03
N LYS A 253 -23.86 -5.44 6.74
CA LYS A 253 -22.77 -5.34 7.72
C LYS A 253 -22.63 -3.91 8.19
N TYR A 254 -22.45 -3.73 9.49
CA TYR A 254 -22.25 -2.42 10.11
C TYR A 254 -21.01 -2.41 11.00
N ILE A 255 -20.37 -1.26 11.10
CA ILE A 255 -19.35 -0.95 12.10
C ILE A 255 -20.01 -0.11 13.19
N ALA A 256 -19.83 -0.53 14.43
CA ALA A 256 -20.41 0.13 15.59
C ALA A 256 -19.43 0.18 16.77
N PRO A 257 -19.66 1.06 17.75
CA PRO A 257 -18.82 1.15 18.94
C PRO A 257 -18.92 -0.14 19.77
N TYR A 258 -17.81 -0.57 20.36
CA TYR A 258 -17.77 -1.81 21.15
C TYR A 258 -18.73 -1.74 22.35
N ALA A 259 -18.63 -0.65 23.12
CA ALA A 259 -19.45 -0.38 24.31
C ALA A 259 -20.89 0.06 24.01
N GLY A 260 -21.25 0.30 22.74
CA GLY A 260 -22.59 0.73 22.36
C GLY A 260 -23.61 -0.40 22.44
N HIS A 261 -24.68 -0.20 23.22
CA HIS A 261 -25.90 -0.99 23.11
C HIS A 261 -26.68 -0.52 21.87
N ILE A 262 -26.60 -1.30 20.80
CA ILE A 262 -27.38 -1.06 19.59
C ILE A 262 -28.74 -1.68 19.85
N VAL A 263 -29.74 -0.83 20.09
CA VAL A 263 -31.13 -1.29 20.15
C VAL A 263 -31.51 -1.71 18.74
N SER A 264 -31.70 -3.00 18.51
CA SER A 264 -32.13 -3.58 17.23
C SER A 264 -33.58 -3.21 16.91
N ASN A 265 -33.87 -1.92 16.75
CA ASN A 265 -35.11 -1.43 16.18
C ASN A 265 -34.85 -1.10 14.70
N GLN A 266 -35.70 -1.61 13.82
CA GLN A 266 -35.63 -1.39 12.38
C GLN A 266 -35.57 0.11 12.01
N GLU A 267 -36.20 0.97 12.81
CA GLU A 267 -36.17 2.43 12.64
C GLU A 267 -34.76 3.03 12.82
N TYR A 268 -33.96 2.48 13.74
CA TYR A 268 -32.58 2.92 13.96
C TYR A 268 -31.72 2.68 12.70
N PHE A 269 -31.83 1.49 12.10
CA PHE A 269 -31.08 1.16 10.89
C PHE A 269 -31.54 1.97 9.67
N LYS A 270 -32.84 2.25 9.54
CA LYS A 270 -33.35 3.18 8.51
C LYS A 270 -32.79 4.58 8.68
N ASN A 271 -32.70 5.09 9.90
CA ASN A 271 -32.11 6.40 10.16
C ASN A 271 -30.62 6.47 9.79
N ILE A 272 -29.86 5.37 9.95
CA ILE A 272 -28.47 5.30 9.46
C ILE A 272 -28.45 5.44 7.93
N GLU A 273 -29.33 4.74 7.20
CA GLU A 273 -29.42 4.83 5.74
C GLU A 273 -29.69 6.27 5.30
N THR A 274 -30.68 6.92 5.91
CA THR A 274 -31.03 8.31 5.60
C THR A 274 -29.87 9.26 5.88
N ARG A 275 -29.22 9.16 7.05
CA ARG A 275 -28.07 10.02 7.39
C ARG A 275 -26.92 9.85 6.41
N GLN A 276 -26.67 8.63 5.97
CA GLN A 276 -25.61 8.36 5.00
C GLN A 276 -25.97 8.87 3.60
N ALA A 277 -27.23 8.74 3.18
CA ALA A 277 -27.71 9.33 1.93
C ALA A 277 -27.56 10.85 1.93
N ILE A 278 -27.95 11.53 3.01
CA ILE A 278 -27.78 12.98 3.17
C ILE A 278 -26.30 13.35 3.10
N TYR A 279 -25.42 12.60 3.78
CA TYR A 279 -23.98 12.83 3.72
C TYR A 279 -23.45 12.72 2.29
N ASN A 280 -23.83 11.68 1.56
CA ASN A 280 -23.40 11.48 0.17
C ASN A 280 -23.86 12.62 -0.74
N ILE A 281 -25.12 13.05 -0.60
CA ILE A 281 -25.67 14.21 -1.33
C ILE A 281 -24.86 15.48 -1.00
N GLY A 282 -24.57 15.73 0.28
CA GLY A 282 -23.76 16.86 0.70
C GLY A 282 -22.35 16.86 0.09
N GLN A 283 -21.73 15.68 -0.06
CA GLN A 283 -20.43 15.55 -0.73
C GLN A 283 -20.49 15.77 -2.24
N ILE A 284 -21.59 15.39 -2.89
CA ILE A 284 -21.81 15.68 -4.31
C ILE A 284 -21.93 17.20 -4.49
N ILE A 285 -22.81 17.85 -3.73
CA ILE A 285 -23.00 19.30 -3.78
C ILE A 285 -21.69 20.04 -3.52
N ARG A 286 -20.91 19.62 -2.52
CA ARG A 286 -19.60 20.22 -2.23
C ARG A 286 -18.63 20.13 -3.41
N ARG A 287 -18.59 18.98 -4.10
CA ARG A 287 -17.74 18.81 -5.30
C ARG A 287 -18.19 19.71 -6.44
N GLU A 288 -19.50 19.79 -6.69
CA GLU A 288 -20.06 20.70 -7.68
C GLU A 288 -19.66 22.15 -7.37
N ILE A 289 -19.85 22.62 -6.14
CA ILE A 289 -19.47 23.98 -5.72
C ILE A 289 -17.98 24.26 -5.95
N ILE A 290 -17.11 23.29 -5.66
CA ILE A 290 -15.65 23.45 -5.86
C ILE A 290 -15.30 23.58 -7.34
N ASN A 291 -16.02 22.85 -8.20
CA ASN A 291 -15.80 22.77 -9.63
C ASN A 291 -16.57 23.83 -10.45
N MET A 292 -17.49 24.56 -9.83
CA MET A 292 -18.21 25.65 -10.48
C MET A 292 -17.24 26.72 -10.98
N ASP A 293 -17.54 27.26 -12.16
CA ASP A 293 -16.78 28.36 -12.75
C ASP A 293 -16.78 29.56 -11.80
N LYS A 294 -15.56 29.91 -11.35
CA LYS A 294 -15.37 31.03 -10.45
C LYS A 294 -15.25 32.30 -11.27
N THR A 295 -16.28 33.12 -11.23
CA THR A 295 -16.19 34.50 -11.73
C THR A 295 -15.38 35.33 -10.73
N LYS A 296 -14.50 36.19 -11.24
CA LYS A 296 -13.87 37.20 -10.38
C LYS A 296 -14.98 38.09 -9.83
N LEU A 297 -14.84 38.45 -8.55
CA LEU A 297 -15.66 39.50 -7.97
C LEU A 297 -15.47 40.78 -8.80
N PRO A 298 -16.56 41.54 -9.04
CA PRO A 298 -16.45 42.90 -9.56
C PRO A 298 -15.42 43.72 -8.78
N GLU A 299 -14.65 44.57 -9.46
CA GLU A 299 -13.52 45.29 -8.85
C GLU A 299 -13.92 46.23 -7.70
N ASP A 300 -15.20 46.58 -7.64
CA ASP A 300 -15.84 47.42 -6.63
C ASP A 300 -16.36 46.64 -5.40
N ILE A 301 -16.28 45.31 -5.39
CA ILE A 301 -16.77 44.46 -4.30
C ILE A 301 -15.62 43.71 -3.65
N SER A 302 -15.41 43.92 -2.35
CA SER A 302 -14.46 43.15 -1.55
C SER A 302 -15.11 41.92 -0.93
N VAL A 303 -14.29 40.92 -0.58
CA VAL A 303 -14.75 39.73 0.16
C VAL A 303 -15.43 40.10 1.49
N GLN A 304 -15.04 41.25 2.08
CA GLN A 304 -15.60 41.74 3.35
C GLN A 304 -17.00 42.33 3.20
N ASP A 305 -17.38 42.73 1.99
CA ASP A 305 -18.72 43.24 1.69
C ASP A 305 -19.72 42.07 1.59
N LEU A 306 -19.29 40.93 1.02
CA LEU A 306 -20.08 39.70 0.96
C LEU A 306 -20.39 39.08 2.34
N ILE A 307 -19.49 39.26 3.31
CA ILE A 307 -19.65 38.71 4.67
C ILE A 307 -20.61 39.58 5.49
N ARG A 308 -20.64 40.90 5.22
CA ARG A 308 -21.46 41.86 5.94
C ARG A 308 -22.96 41.69 5.68
N ASP A 309 -23.35 41.35 4.46
CA ASP A 309 -24.75 41.14 4.06
C ASP A 309 -25.38 39.86 4.64
N VAL A 310 -24.61 38.99 5.30
CA VAL A 310 -25.12 37.75 5.93
C VAL A 310 -25.44 37.95 7.42
N GLU A 311 -24.96 39.04 8.03
CA GLU A 311 -25.13 39.32 9.47
C GLU A 311 -26.26 40.30 9.81
N GLU A 312 -27.02 40.80 8.82
CA GLU A 312 -28.22 41.61 9.06
C GLU A 312 -29.52 40.81 8.77
N PRO A 313 -30.31 40.45 9.81
CA PRO A 313 -31.65 39.88 9.66
C PRO A 313 -32.75 40.90 9.31
#